data_AF-A0A9Q1HGV1-F1
#
_entry.id   AF-A0A9Q1HGV1-F1
#
_cell.length_a   1.000
_cell.length_b   1.000
_cell.length_c   1.000
_cell.angle_alpha   90.00
_cell.angle_beta   90.00
_cell.angle_gamma   90.00
#
_symmetry.space_group_name_H-M   'P 1'
#
loop_
_entity.id
_entity.type
_entity.pdbx_description
1 polymer ?
#
loop_
_entity_poly.entity_id
_entity_poly.type
_entity_poly.pdbx_seq_one_letter_code
_entity_poly.pdbx_strand_id
1 'polypeptide(L)'
;MWLVDGKHFAVGSANLDWRSLTQVKELSAIVKDCPCYGEDLAKIFQVYWDLGQPDAEIPSHWPSSLSTNFNKDSPLKLMMNNTETETYLSSSPPMFCPDGRTGDLDAILDVMDKAKKFIDVSVMTYLPFEEFSEPRSFWNAIDAKLRAMAFNKRVKVRLMTGYWEHTDSATAGFLQSLAALNNTHVMNVEVKRFVVPLNHFPVPYSRVNHCKFMVTDNAAYVGTSNWARDYFTDTGGVGFIINNTATTHEASESSSSFQLQLRAVFERDWSSHYAYPVIVPELNMTGQL
;
A
#
# COMPACT_ATOMS: atom_id res chain seq x y z
N MET A 1 -8.95 1.89 -10.14
CA MET A 1 -8.38 3.14 -10.71
C MET A 1 -9.44 3.86 -11.51
N TRP A 2 -9.28 5.18 -11.71
CA TRP A 2 -10.10 6.00 -12.60
C TRP A 2 -9.17 6.81 -13.50
N LEU A 3 -9.47 6.92 -14.79
CA LEU A 3 -8.73 7.72 -15.74
C LEU A 3 -9.72 8.53 -16.58
N VAL A 4 -9.49 9.84 -16.70
CA VAL A 4 -10.35 10.77 -17.43
C VAL A 4 -9.48 11.61 -18.37
N ASP A 5 -9.85 11.60 -19.65
CA ASP A 5 -9.21 12.35 -20.74
C ASP A 5 -7.69 12.13 -20.87
N GLY A 6 -7.16 11.01 -20.37
CA GLY A 6 -5.72 10.74 -20.38
C GLY A 6 -4.87 11.68 -19.51
N LYS A 7 -5.48 12.48 -18.63
CA LYS A 7 -4.77 13.54 -17.86
C LYS A 7 -5.19 13.69 -16.41
N HIS A 8 -6.36 13.19 -16.02
CA HIS A 8 -6.80 13.15 -14.62
C HIS A 8 -7.00 11.71 -14.21
N PHE A 9 -6.51 11.33 -13.04
CA PHE A 9 -6.71 9.97 -12.56
C PHE A 9 -6.80 9.87 -11.03
N ALA A 10 -7.36 8.75 -10.58
CA ALA A 10 -7.36 8.36 -9.18
C ALA A 10 -6.93 6.90 -8.99
N VAL A 11 -6.03 6.66 -8.04
CA VAL A 11 -5.56 5.33 -7.62
C VAL A 11 -5.72 5.21 -6.12
N GLY A 12 -6.22 4.07 -5.65
CA GLY A 12 -6.50 3.83 -4.25
C GLY A 12 -7.49 2.71 -4.03
N SER A 13 -8.01 2.64 -2.82
CA SER A 13 -8.74 1.47 -2.33
C SER A 13 -10.25 1.48 -2.62
N ALA A 14 -10.81 2.63 -3.03
CA ALA A 14 -12.25 2.77 -3.22
C ALA A 14 -12.77 1.89 -4.35
N ASN A 15 -13.65 0.95 -4.00
CA ASN A 15 -14.44 0.19 -4.95
C ASN A 15 -15.51 1.07 -5.62
N LEU A 16 -15.95 0.69 -6.82
CA LEU A 16 -17.08 1.34 -7.51
C LEU A 16 -18.41 0.85 -6.92
N ASP A 17 -18.64 1.17 -5.65
CA ASP A 17 -19.82 0.75 -4.91
C ASP A 17 -20.23 1.84 -3.90
N TRP A 18 -21.53 2.00 -3.66
CA TRP A 18 -22.07 3.03 -2.77
C TRP A 18 -21.60 2.88 -1.31
N ARG A 19 -21.22 1.67 -0.88
CA ARG A 19 -20.63 1.40 0.43
C ARG A 19 -19.30 2.12 0.59
N SER A 20 -18.49 2.27 -0.46
CA SER A 20 -17.26 3.07 -0.42
C SER A 20 -17.50 4.57 -0.18
N LEU A 21 -18.73 5.06 -0.39
CA LEU A 21 -19.10 6.46 -0.12
C LEU A 21 -19.52 6.71 1.33
N THR A 22 -20.13 5.73 1.99
CA THR A 22 -20.81 5.96 3.29
C THR A 22 -20.55 4.91 4.37
N GLN A 23 -20.10 3.71 3.99
CA GLN A 23 -20.01 2.56 4.90
C GLN A 23 -18.59 2.04 5.09
N VAL A 24 -17.68 2.30 4.17
CA VAL A 24 -16.30 1.82 4.19
C VAL A 24 -15.36 3.03 4.25
N LYS A 25 -14.33 2.94 5.08
CA LYS A 25 -13.28 3.95 5.12
C LYS A 25 -12.25 3.63 4.04
N GLU A 26 -12.15 4.50 3.05
CA GLU A 26 -11.29 4.34 1.87
C GLU A 26 -10.28 5.49 1.77
N LEU A 27 -9.29 5.32 0.90
CA LEU A 27 -8.34 6.37 0.53
C LEU A 27 -7.92 6.24 -0.92
N SER A 28 -7.89 7.37 -1.63
CA SER A 28 -7.36 7.46 -2.98
C SER A 28 -6.49 8.69 -3.16
N ALA A 29 -5.40 8.54 -3.92
CA ALA A 29 -4.64 9.64 -4.48
C ALA A 29 -5.31 10.12 -5.76
N ILE A 30 -5.40 11.44 -5.95
CA ILE A 30 -5.96 12.05 -7.16
C ILE A 30 -4.88 12.92 -7.80
N VAL A 31 -4.58 12.66 -9.07
CA VAL A 31 -3.71 13.48 -9.90
C VAL A 31 -4.57 14.18 -10.94
N LYS A 32 -4.39 15.48 -11.11
CA LYS A 32 -5.15 16.29 -12.05
C LYS A 32 -4.21 17.01 -13.00
N ASP A 33 -4.63 17.09 -14.26
CA ASP A 33 -3.96 17.88 -15.30
C ASP A 33 -2.50 17.50 -15.51
N CYS A 34 -2.25 16.19 -15.59
CA CYS A 34 -0.94 15.61 -15.83
C CYS A 34 -1.01 14.63 -17.01
N PRO A 35 -1.05 15.13 -18.28
CA PRO A 35 -1.21 14.28 -19.45
C PRO A 35 -0.12 13.20 -19.56
N CYS A 36 1.15 13.55 -19.35
CA CYS A 36 2.25 12.59 -19.45
C CYS A 36 2.10 11.39 -18.50
N TYR A 37 1.50 11.61 -17.33
CA TYR A 37 1.33 10.56 -16.34
C TYR A 37 -0.01 9.83 -16.47
N GLY A 38 -1.06 10.54 -16.90
CA GLY A 38 -2.32 9.90 -17.28
C GLY A 38 -2.17 8.99 -18.51
N GLU A 39 -1.34 9.36 -19.49
CA GLU A 39 -0.95 8.51 -20.62
C GLU A 39 -0.20 7.26 -20.14
N ASP A 40 0.66 7.37 -19.13
CA ASP A 40 1.35 6.21 -18.56
C ASP A 40 0.39 5.26 -17.83
N LEU A 41 -0.58 5.80 -17.08
CA LEU A 41 -1.65 5.00 -16.47
C LEU A 41 -2.55 4.35 -17.53
N ALA A 42 -2.80 5.05 -18.65
CA ALA A 42 -3.60 4.52 -19.76
C ALA A 42 -3.03 3.21 -20.32
N LYS A 43 -1.71 3.01 -20.26
CA LYS A 43 -1.07 1.75 -20.66
C LYS A 43 -1.49 0.59 -19.74
N ILE A 44 -1.53 0.81 -18.42
CA ILE A 44 -2.02 -0.19 -17.46
C ILE A 44 -3.51 -0.45 -17.69
N PHE A 45 -4.30 0.60 -17.91
CA PHE A 45 -5.72 0.46 -18.26
C PHE A 45 -5.91 -0.37 -19.53
N GLN A 46 -5.11 -0.12 -20.57
CA GLN A 46 -5.21 -0.84 -21.84
C GLN A 46 -4.89 -2.32 -21.70
N VAL A 47 -3.91 -2.69 -20.87
CA VAL A 47 -3.64 -4.11 -20.53
C VAL A 47 -4.90 -4.79 -20.00
N TYR A 48 -5.60 -4.17 -19.03
CA TYR A 48 -6.83 -4.75 -18.49
C TYR A 48 -7.96 -4.74 -19.50
N TRP A 49 -8.03 -3.73 -20.36
CA TRP A 49 -9.05 -3.61 -21.39
C TRP A 49 -8.92 -4.68 -22.48
N ASP A 50 -7.69 -4.97 -22.89
CA ASP A 50 -7.38 -6.01 -23.88
C ASP A 50 -7.68 -7.40 -23.29
N LEU A 51 -7.32 -7.65 -22.03
CA LEU A 51 -7.64 -8.90 -21.33
C LEU A 51 -9.13 -9.05 -20.98
N GLY A 52 -9.89 -7.96 -21.02
CA GLY A 52 -11.34 -7.99 -20.84
C GLY A 52 -12.10 -8.44 -22.09
N GLN A 53 -11.43 -8.61 -23.24
CA GLN A 53 -12.06 -9.09 -24.46
C GLN A 53 -12.37 -10.60 -24.39
N PRO A 54 -13.40 -11.07 -25.12
CA PRO A 54 -13.64 -12.51 -25.27
C PRO A 54 -12.41 -13.23 -25.80
N ASP A 55 -12.12 -14.41 -25.23
CA ASP A 55 -11.00 -15.27 -25.64
C ASP A 55 -9.61 -14.63 -25.56
N ALA A 56 -9.46 -13.54 -24.79
CA ALA A 56 -8.17 -12.90 -24.59
C ALA A 56 -7.20 -13.82 -23.84
N GLU A 57 -6.00 -13.95 -24.38
CA GLU A 57 -4.88 -14.64 -23.75
C GLU A 57 -3.80 -13.63 -23.36
N ILE A 58 -3.06 -13.94 -22.31
CA ILE A 58 -1.91 -13.15 -21.89
C ILE A 58 -0.80 -13.42 -22.91
N PRO A 59 -0.33 -12.39 -23.65
CA PRO A 59 0.69 -12.60 -24.66
C PRO A 59 2.03 -12.95 -24.01
N SER A 60 2.90 -13.64 -24.76
CA SER A 60 4.29 -13.86 -24.32
C SER A 60 5.06 -12.55 -24.14
N HIS A 61 4.71 -11.53 -24.94
CA HIS A 61 5.22 -10.16 -24.85
C HIS A 61 4.11 -9.16 -25.12
N TRP A 62 3.97 -8.17 -24.25
CA TRP A 62 3.05 -7.06 -24.46
C TRP A 62 3.51 -6.18 -25.64
N PRO A 63 2.58 -5.56 -26.40
CA PRO A 63 2.93 -4.60 -27.45
C PRO A 63 3.82 -3.47 -26.91
N SER A 64 4.81 -3.05 -27.70
CA SER A 64 5.74 -1.98 -27.31
C SER A 64 5.05 -0.62 -27.06
N SER A 65 3.84 -0.42 -27.59
CA SER A 65 2.99 0.74 -27.29
C SER A 65 2.56 0.80 -25.82
N LEU A 66 2.55 -0.33 -25.11
CA LEU A 66 2.19 -0.43 -23.69
C LEU A 66 3.41 -0.36 -22.76
N SER A 67 4.63 -0.40 -23.29
CA SER A 67 5.87 -0.27 -22.53
C SER A 67 6.00 1.13 -21.90
N THR A 68 6.76 1.22 -20.81
CA THR A 68 7.04 2.51 -20.15
C THR A 68 8.53 2.68 -19.84
N ASN A 69 8.97 3.94 -19.86
CA ASN A 69 10.30 4.32 -19.36
C ASN A 69 10.26 4.70 -17.87
N PHE A 70 9.07 4.79 -17.26
CA PHE A 70 8.90 5.25 -15.89
C PHE A 70 8.82 4.06 -14.92
N ASN A 71 9.80 3.94 -14.04
CA ASN A 71 9.92 2.83 -13.09
C ASN A 71 10.73 3.22 -11.84
N LYS A 72 10.94 2.25 -10.93
CA LYS A 72 11.69 2.48 -9.68
C LYS A 72 13.13 2.96 -9.87
N ASP A 73 13.74 2.68 -11.03
CA ASP A 73 15.13 3.01 -11.36
C ASP A 73 15.22 4.27 -12.25
N SER A 74 14.17 4.57 -13.02
CA SER A 74 14.02 5.79 -13.82
C SER A 74 12.62 6.39 -13.60
N PRO A 75 12.38 7.07 -12.46
CA PRO A 75 11.07 7.66 -12.17
C PRO A 75 10.80 8.89 -13.04
N LEU A 76 9.53 9.15 -13.32
CA LEU A 76 9.08 10.40 -13.96
C LEU A 76 9.35 11.58 -13.02
N LYS A 77 10.07 12.59 -13.51
CA LYS A 77 10.37 13.82 -12.80
C LYS A 77 9.40 14.91 -13.21
N LEU A 78 8.74 15.53 -12.25
CA LEU A 78 7.78 16.61 -12.49
C LEU A 78 7.60 17.49 -11.24
N MET A 79 6.87 18.60 -11.41
CA MET A 79 6.43 19.43 -10.29
C MET A 79 4.99 19.05 -9.91
N MET A 80 4.78 18.56 -8.69
CA MET A 80 3.45 18.30 -8.12
C MET A 80 3.22 19.28 -6.97
N ASN A 81 2.18 20.11 -7.06
CA ASN A 81 1.85 21.12 -6.04
C ASN A 81 3.07 21.98 -5.64
N ASN A 82 3.83 22.46 -6.64
CA ASN A 82 5.08 23.21 -6.46
C ASN A 82 6.21 22.46 -5.74
N THR A 83 6.13 21.14 -5.65
CA THR A 83 7.19 20.28 -5.08
C THR A 83 7.82 19.45 -6.20
N GLU A 84 9.15 19.50 -6.32
CA GLU A 84 9.89 18.61 -7.22
C GLU A 84 9.71 17.17 -6.76
N THR A 85 9.29 16.32 -7.69
CA THR A 85 8.76 15.00 -7.40
C THR A 85 9.26 13.98 -8.40
N GLU A 86 9.72 12.84 -7.90
CA GLU A 86 9.98 11.63 -8.66
C GLU A 86 8.82 10.66 -8.45
N THR A 87 8.18 10.19 -9.52
CA THR A 87 6.99 9.35 -9.42
C THR A 87 6.94 8.27 -10.48
N TYR A 88 6.30 7.15 -10.19
CA TYR A 88 6.05 6.07 -11.15
C TYR A 88 4.83 5.24 -10.71
N LEU A 89 4.28 4.47 -11.64
CA LEU A 89 3.19 3.51 -11.35
C LEU A 89 3.76 2.10 -11.36
N SER A 90 3.24 1.27 -10.47
CA SER A 90 3.47 -0.17 -10.44
C SER A 90 2.20 -0.94 -10.81
N SER A 91 2.37 -2.18 -11.24
CA SER A 91 1.26 -3.06 -11.62
C SER A 91 1.46 -4.48 -11.09
N SER A 92 0.37 -5.19 -10.87
CA SER A 92 0.33 -6.64 -10.61
C SER A 92 -0.80 -7.27 -11.44
N PRO A 93 -0.74 -8.59 -11.67
CA PRO A 93 0.39 -9.50 -11.45
C PRO A 93 1.56 -9.26 -12.43
N PRO A 94 2.74 -9.88 -12.24
CA PRO A 94 3.89 -9.69 -13.14
C PRO A 94 3.59 -9.95 -14.62
N MET A 95 2.70 -10.90 -14.91
CA MET A 95 2.27 -11.19 -16.28
C MET A 95 1.44 -10.07 -16.92
N PHE A 96 0.92 -9.12 -16.12
CA PHE A 96 0.21 -7.92 -16.58
C PHE A 96 1.13 -6.68 -16.58
N CYS A 97 2.45 -6.86 -16.44
CA CYS A 97 3.42 -5.78 -16.53
C CYS A 97 4.09 -5.78 -17.91
N PRO A 98 3.75 -4.81 -18.80
CA PRO A 98 4.53 -4.57 -20.00
C PRO A 98 5.98 -4.17 -19.70
N ASP A 99 6.84 -4.24 -20.72
CA ASP A 99 8.25 -3.92 -20.57
C ASP A 99 8.47 -2.55 -19.90
N GLY A 100 9.37 -2.56 -18.91
CA GLY A 100 9.73 -1.40 -18.11
C GLY A 100 8.80 -1.10 -16.93
N ARG A 101 7.60 -1.69 -16.83
CA ARG A 101 6.71 -1.49 -15.68
C ARG A 101 7.25 -2.19 -14.44
N THR A 102 7.35 -1.48 -13.32
CA THR A 102 7.70 -2.07 -12.03
C THR A 102 6.56 -2.93 -11.48
N GLY A 103 6.87 -4.14 -11.00
CA GLY A 103 5.92 -4.97 -10.28
C GLY A 103 5.52 -4.36 -8.94
N ASP A 104 4.25 -4.51 -8.54
CA ASP A 104 3.71 -3.85 -7.34
C ASP A 104 4.40 -4.27 -6.04
N LEU A 105 4.71 -5.57 -5.89
CA LEU A 105 5.49 -6.06 -4.76
C LEU A 105 6.91 -5.45 -4.73
N ASP A 106 7.58 -5.37 -5.89
CA ASP A 106 8.93 -4.81 -5.99
C ASP A 106 8.93 -3.33 -5.61
N ALA A 107 7.90 -2.58 -6.01
CA ALA A 107 7.75 -1.18 -5.64
C ALA A 107 7.56 -1.00 -4.13
N ILE A 108 6.72 -1.82 -3.49
CA ILE A 108 6.53 -1.81 -2.03
C ILE A 108 7.86 -2.07 -1.31
N LEU A 109 8.60 -3.10 -1.73
CA LEU A 109 9.86 -3.48 -1.11
C LEU A 109 10.95 -2.41 -1.32
N ASP A 110 11.01 -1.80 -2.50
CA ASP A 110 11.95 -0.71 -2.83
C ASP A 110 11.67 0.55 -1.98
N VAL A 111 10.39 0.93 -1.82
CA VAL A 111 10.00 2.05 -0.96
C VAL A 111 10.40 1.79 0.50
N MET A 112 10.19 0.57 1.01
CA MET A 112 10.65 0.19 2.35
C MET A 112 12.18 0.26 2.45
N ASP A 113 12.90 -0.28 1.47
CA ASP A 113 14.37 -0.31 1.49
C ASP A 113 14.99 1.10 1.49
N LYS A 114 14.34 2.07 0.86
CA LYS A 114 14.80 3.46 0.81
C LYS A 114 14.47 4.26 2.08
N ALA A 115 13.62 3.75 2.98
CA ALA A 115 13.29 4.42 4.24
C ALA A 115 14.51 4.51 5.17
N LYS A 116 14.65 5.65 5.87
CA LYS A 116 15.77 5.91 6.80
C LYS A 116 15.32 6.16 8.23
N LYS A 117 14.08 6.62 8.45
CA LYS A 117 13.60 7.00 9.78
C LYS A 117 12.39 6.22 10.23
N PHE A 118 11.37 6.13 9.37
CA PHE A 118 10.13 5.44 9.70
C PHE A 118 9.49 4.80 8.46
N ILE A 119 8.65 3.81 8.73
CA ILE A 119 7.72 3.19 7.80
C ILE A 119 6.36 3.12 8.50
N ASP A 120 5.38 3.84 7.99
CA ASP A 120 4.01 3.87 8.46
C ASP A 120 3.11 3.19 7.42
N VAL A 121 2.44 2.11 7.80
CA VAL A 121 1.60 1.29 6.89
C VAL A 121 0.17 1.25 7.39
N SER A 122 -0.79 1.56 6.51
CA SER A 122 -2.21 1.28 6.74
C SER A 122 -2.75 0.41 5.62
N VAL A 123 -3.06 -0.84 5.95
CA VAL A 123 -3.65 -1.81 5.03
C VAL A 123 -4.90 -2.43 5.63
N MET A 124 -5.85 -2.81 4.80
CA MET A 124 -7.01 -3.57 5.27
C MET A 124 -6.57 -4.97 5.75
N THR A 125 -5.90 -5.71 4.87
CA THR A 125 -5.46 -7.09 5.14
C THR A 125 -3.94 -7.19 5.06
N TYR A 126 -3.36 -7.91 6.03
CA TYR A 126 -1.94 -8.27 6.11
C TYR A 126 -1.82 -9.75 6.45
N LEU A 127 -1.39 -10.56 5.48
CA LEU A 127 -1.27 -12.01 5.60
C LEU A 127 0.07 -12.47 5.01
N PRO A 128 0.99 -12.98 5.83
CA PRO A 128 2.22 -13.62 5.36
C PRO A 128 2.01 -14.99 4.69
N PHE A 129 0.98 -15.13 3.85
CA PHE A 129 0.59 -16.34 3.12
C PHE A 129 -0.43 -16.00 2.01
N GLU A 130 -0.89 -17.01 1.27
CA GLU A 130 -1.95 -16.89 0.25
C GLU A 130 -3.36 -16.85 0.89
N GLU A 131 -4.18 -15.87 0.52
CA GLU A 131 -5.52 -15.69 1.08
C GLU A 131 -6.56 -16.60 0.40
N PHE A 132 -6.44 -16.80 -0.92
CA PHE A 132 -7.45 -17.45 -1.76
C PHE A 132 -7.05 -18.85 -2.24
N SER A 133 -5.75 -19.18 -2.24
CA SER A 133 -5.26 -20.47 -2.75
C SER A 133 -5.51 -21.61 -1.76
N GLU A 134 -5.83 -22.81 -2.28
CA GLU A 134 -5.94 -24.03 -1.49
C GLU A 134 -5.12 -25.17 -2.14
N PRO A 135 -4.15 -25.77 -1.43
CA PRO A 135 -3.71 -25.44 -0.07
C PRO A 135 -2.98 -24.08 -0.01
N ARG A 136 -3.18 -23.34 1.08
CA ARG A 136 -2.49 -22.06 1.31
C ARG A 136 -0.99 -22.26 1.53
N SER A 137 -0.17 -21.47 0.83
CA SER A 137 1.29 -21.46 1.00
C SER A 137 1.77 -20.27 1.81
N PHE A 138 2.78 -20.49 2.66
CA PHE A 138 3.45 -19.42 3.40
C PHE A 138 4.23 -18.49 2.47
N TRP A 139 4.18 -17.18 2.75
CA TRP A 139 4.85 -16.15 1.95
C TRP A 139 5.14 -14.91 2.80
N ASN A 140 6.40 -14.61 3.04
CA ASN A 140 6.79 -13.60 4.03
C ASN A 140 7.55 -12.41 3.45
N ALA A 141 7.46 -12.12 2.14
CA ALA A 141 8.29 -11.09 1.52
C ALA A 141 8.15 -9.72 2.23
N ILE A 142 6.90 -9.30 2.49
CA ILE A 142 6.64 -8.04 3.20
C ILE A 142 6.93 -8.16 4.71
N ASP A 143 6.54 -9.26 5.37
CA ASP A 143 6.80 -9.48 6.81
C ASP A 143 8.30 -9.44 7.13
N ALA A 144 9.09 -10.19 6.36
CA ALA A 144 10.54 -10.23 6.49
C ALA A 144 11.15 -8.85 6.24
N LYS A 145 10.63 -8.08 5.27
CA LYS A 145 11.11 -6.73 4.99
C LYS A 145 10.84 -5.78 6.15
N LEU A 146 9.62 -5.75 6.70
CA LEU A 146 9.29 -4.92 7.87
C LEU A 146 10.21 -5.21 9.06
N ARG A 147 10.43 -6.50 9.37
CA ARG A 147 11.36 -6.92 10.43
C ARG A 147 12.79 -6.53 10.14
N ALA A 148 13.26 -6.74 8.90
CA ALA A 148 14.61 -6.38 8.49
C ALA A 148 14.87 -4.87 8.58
N MET A 149 13.89 -4.04 8.20
CA MET A 149 14.00 -2.58 8.33
C MET A 149 14.08 -2.13 9.78
N ALA A 150 13.25 -2.72 10.65
CA ALA A 150 13.29 -2.44 12.08
C ALA A 150 14.61 -2.90 12.73
N PHE A 151 15.09 -4.10 12.41
CA PHE A 151 16.26 -4.68 13.05
C PHE A 151 17.58 -4.14 12.48
N ASN A 152 17.77 -4.26 11.16
CA ASN A 152 19.05 -3.94 10.50
C ASN A 152 19.26 -2.43 10.36
N LYS A 153 18.19 -1.68 10.06
CA LYS A 153 18.29 -0.23 9.79
C LYS A 153 17.79 0.63 10.94
N ARG A 154 17.28 0.03 12.02
CA ARG A 154 16.70 0.74 13.18
C ARG A 154 15.58 1.72 12.78
N VAL A 155 14.90 1.44 11.68
CA VAL A 155 13.76 2.23 11.19
C VAL A 155 12.56 1.94 12.08
N LYS A 156 11.86 2.99 12.54
CA LYS A 156 10.62 2.82 13.29
C LYS A 156 9.52 2.29 12.36
N VAL A 157 8.89 1.18 12.71
CA VAL A 157 7.79 0.62 11.92
C VAL A 157 6.48 0.78 12.68
N ARG A 158 5.45 1.31 12.02
CA ARG A 158 4.07 1.32 12.52
C ARG A 158 3.15 0.65 11.53
N LEU A 159 2.54 -0.45 11.93
CA LEU A 159 1.60 -1.20 11.11
C LEU A 159 0.18 -1.05 11.66
N MET A 160 -0.72 -0.56 10.83
CA MET A 160 -2.14 -0.47 11.10
C MET A 160 -2.92 -1.37 10.14
N THR A 161 -3.68 -2.32 10.69
CA THR A 161 -4.52 -3.24 9.92
C THR A 161 -6.00 -2.98 10.10
N GLY A 162 -6.84 -3.19 9.09
CA GLY A 162 -8.28 -3.23 9.26
C GLY A 162 -8.70 -4.43 10.12
N TYR A 163 -9.64 -4.21 11.05
CA TYR A 163 -10.23 -5.30 11.84
C TYR A 163 -11.75 -5.25 11.75
N TRP A 164 -12.33 -6.37 11.30
CA TRP A 164 -13.74 -6.51 10.97
C TRP A 164 -14.13 -8.00 10.96
N GLU A 165 -15.39 -8.32 10.70
CA GLU A 165 -15.94 -9.69 10.81
C GLU A 165 -15.24 -10.71 9.89
N HIS A 166 -14.73 -10.26 8.74
CA HIS A 166 -14.05 -11.14 7.76
C HIS A 166 -12.52 -11.17 7.92
N THR A 167 -11.95 -10.62 8.99
CA THR A 167 -10.51 -10.75 9.25
C THR A 167 -10.15 -12.23 9.45
N ASP A 168 -9.19 -12.74 8.68
CA ASP A 168 -8.70 -14.11 8.83
C ASP A 168 -8.17 -14.36 10.26
N SER A 169 -8.57 -15.48 10.85
CA SER A 169 -8.21 -15.85 12.22
C SER A 169 -6.69 -15.93 12.47
N ALA A 170 -5.90 -16.31 11.46
CA ALA A 170 -4.44 -16.41 11.57
C ALA A 170 -3.76 -15.03 11.68
N THR A 171 -4.42 -13.96 11.23
CA THR A 171 -3.91 -12.57 11.29
C THR A 171 -3.45 -12.21 12.70
N ALA A 172 -4.17 -12.66 13.73
CA ALA A 172 -3.87 -12.32 15.12
C ALA A 172 -2.45 -12.75 15.53
N GLY A 173 -2.03 -13.97 15.17
CA GLY A 173 -0.71 -14.50 15.53
C GLY A 173 0.43 -13.71 14.87
N PHE A 174 0.28 -13.34 13.60
CA PHE A 174 1.28 -12.55 12.87
C PHE A 174 1.39 -11.12 13.42
N LEU A 175 0.27 -10.47 13.71
CA LEU A 175 0.28 -9.13 14.30
C LEU A 175 0.86 -9.12 15.71
N GLN A 176 0.55 -10.13 16.53
CA GLN A 176 1.15 -10.29 17.86
C GLN A 176 2.66 -10.51 17.78
N SER A 177 3.11 -11.31 16.82
CA SER A 177 4.54 -11.54 16.57
C SER A 177 5.30 -10.25 16.22
N LEU A 178 4.70 -9.36 15.45
CA LEU A 178 5.29 -8.04 15.16
C LEU A 178 5.22 -7.11 16.37
N ALA A 179 4.08 -7.07 17.06
CA ALA A 179 3.89 -6.23 18.25
C ALA A 179 4.86 -6.59 19.40
N ALA A 180 5.25 -7.86 19.51
CA ALA A 180 6.24 -8.32 20.48
C ALA A 180 7.64 -7.74 20.25
N LEU A 181 7.90 -7.17 19.07
CA LEU A 181 9.17 -6.52 18.75
C LEU A 181 9.23 -5.06 19.21
N ASN A 182 8.12 -4.51 19.71
CA ASN A 182 8.05 -3.13 20.16
C ASN A 182 8.91 -2.87 21.40
N ASN A 183 9.61 -1.73 21.45
CA ASN A 183 10.44 -1.29 22.58
C ASN A 183 11.43 -2.36 23.09
N THR A 184 11.87 -3.26 22.21
CA THR A 184 12.98 -4.15 22.52
C THR A 184 14.28 -3.34 22.43
N HIS A 185 15.38 -3.84 23.01
CA HIS A 185 16.70 -3.20 22.87
C HIS A 185 17.18 -3.05 21.41
N VAL A 186 16.49 -3.70 20.46
CA VAL A 186 16.88 -3.80 19.06
C VAL A 186 15.84 -3.26 18.07
N MET A 187 14.55 -3.24 18.40
CA MET A 187 13.50 -2.94 17.42
C MET A 187 12.41 -2.05 18.01
N ASN A 188 11.81 -1.25 17.12
CA ASN A 188 10.66 -0.40 17.40
C ASN A 188 9.59 -0.66 16.33
N VAL A 189 8.72 -1.62 16.62
CA VAL A 189 7.61 -2.04 15.76
C VAL A 189 6.31 -1.89 16.54
N GLU A 190 5.51 -0.89 16.22
CA GLU A 190 4.19 -0.71 16.82
C GLU A 190 3.11 -1.27 15.90
N VAL A 191 2.14 -1.98 16.45
CA VAL A 191 1.05 -2.58 15.67
C VAL A 191 -0.30 -2.22 16.28
N LYS A 192 -1.21 -1.71 15.43
CA LYS A 192 -2.59 -1.42 15.78
C LYS A 192 -3.58 -2.08 14.82
N ARG A 193 -4.77 -2.33 15.33
CA ARG A 193 -5.97 -2.68 14.57
C ARG A 193 -6.89 -1.48 14.51
N PHE A 194 -7.41 -1.16 13.34
CA PHE A 194 -8.36 -0.09 13.13
C PHE A 194 -9.77 -0.68 13.00
N VAL A 195 -10.66 -0.29 13.90
CA VAL A 195 -12.04 -0.78 13.96
C VAL A 195 -12.98 0.36 13.58
N VAL A 196 -13.74 0.17 12.50
CA VAL A 196 -14.84 1.08 12.16
C VAL A 196 -16.05 0.64 12.97
N PRO A 197 -16.69 1.52 13.77
CA PRO A 197 -17.83 1.13 14.61
C PRO A 197 -18.97 0.54 13.78
N LEU A 198 -19.68 -0.42 14.34
CA LEU A 198 -20.86 -0.98 13.68
C LEU A 198 -22.00 0.06 13.63
N ASN A 199 -22.84 -0.05 12.61
CA ASN A 199 -24.09 0.71 12.51
C ASN A 199 -25.26 -0.14 13.04
N HIS A 200 -26.36 0.52 13.44
CA HIS A 200 -27.59 -0.16 13.87
C HIS A 200 -28.19 -1.09 12.80
N PHE A 201 -27.94 -0.79 11.52
CA PHE A 201 -28.35 -1.61 10.38
C PHE A 201 -27.12 -2.24 9.74
N PRO A 202 -26.93 -3.57 9.85
CA PRO A 202 -25.76 -4.23 9.29
C PRO A 202 -25.84 -4.22 7.76
N VAL A 203 -24.81 -3.68 7.12
CA VAL A 203 -24.62 -3.74 5.67
C VAL A 203 -23.50 -4.75 5.39
N PRO A 204 -23.74 -5.83 4.62
CA PRO A 204 -22.72 -6.83 4.33
C PRO A 204 -21.48 -6.24 3.67
N TYR A 205 -20.31 -6.78 4.02
CA TYR A 205 -19.00 -6.35 3.51
C TYR A 205 -18.78 -4.83 3.65
N SER A 206 -19.04 -4.30 4.84
CA SER A 206 -18.89 -2.88 5.15
C SER A 206 -18.25 -2.67 6.53
N ARG A 207 -18.18 -1.41 7.00
CA ARG A 207 -17.62 -1.04 8.31
C ARG A 207 -16.20 -1.57 8.50
N VAL A 208 -15.34 -1.28 7.53
CA VAL A 208 -13.92 -1.66 7.56
C VAL A 208 -13.06 -0.49 7.12
N ASN A 209 -11.83 -0.40 7.66
CA ASN A 209 -10.78 0.43 7.10
C ASN A 209 -10.15 -0.31 5.92
N HIS A 210 -10.52 0.10 4.72
CA HIS A 210 -10.18 -0.56 3.47
C HIS A 210 -8.97 0.08 2.77
N CYS A 211 -8.28 1.03 3.37
CA CYS A 211 -7.09 1.69 2.81
C CYS A 211 -5.94 0.69 2.52
N LYS A 212 -5.10 1.00 1.51
CA LYS A 212 -3.79 0.34 1.27
C LYS A 212 -2.74 1.37 0.91
N PHE A 213 -2.02 1.87 1.92
CA PHE A 213 -0.98 2.85 1.69
C PHE A 213 0.18 2.69 2.68
N MET A 214 1.33 3.20 2.27
CA MET A 214 2.54 3.28 3.09
C MET A 214 3.16 4.66 2.95
N VAL A 215 3.71 5.18 4.04
CA VAL A 215 4.45 6.44 4.08
C VAL A 215 5.78 6.22 4.78
N THR A 216 6.86 6.70 4.19
CA THR A 216 8.21 6.71 4.77
C THR A 216 8.69 8.15 4.92
N ASP A 217 9.91 8.36 5.41
CA ASP A 217 10.48 9.70 5.51
C ASP A 217 10.81 10.37 4.17
N ASN A 218 10.79 9.62 3.05
CA ASN A 218 11.14 10.12 1.73
C ASN A 218 10.14 9.75 0.62
N ALA A 219 9.17 8.89 0.89
CA ALA A 219 8.27 8.38 -0.13
C ALA A 219 6.87 8.12 0.42
N ALA A 220 5.92 8.00 -0.51
CA ALA A 220 4.57 7.53 -0.27
C ALA A 220 4.18 6.51 -1.35
N TYR A 221 3.43 5.50 -0.94
CA TYR A 221 2.82 4.48 -1.79
C TYR A 221 1.32 4.46 -1.52
N VAL A 222 0.49 4.53 -2.55
CA VAL A 222 -0.96 4.29 -2.48
C VAL A 222 -1.32 3.21 -3.49
N GLY A 223 -1.93 2.12 -3.02
CA GLY A 223 -2.22 0.96 -3.85
C GLY A 223 -3.67 0.51 -3.80
N THR A 224 -3.97 -0.49 -4.61
CA THR A 224 -5.25 -1.22 -4.62
C THR A 224 -5.17 -2.55 -3.84
N SER A 225 -3.97 -3.11 -3.73
CA SER A 225 -3.71 -4.49 -3.34
C SER A 225 -3.59 -4.66 -1.82
N ASN A 226 -4.35 -5.61 -1.26
CA ASN A 226 -4.09 -6.10 0.11
C ASN A 226 -2.72 -6.76 0.19
N TRP A 227 -2.18 -6.89 1.41
CA TRP A 227 -0.83 -7.43 1.61
C TRP A 227 -0.89 -8.93 1.91
N ALA A 228 -1.26 -9.70 0.89
CA ALA A 228 -1.19 -11.16 0.82
C ALA A 228 -0.59 -11.57 -0.55
N ARG A 229 -0.09 -12.81 -0.68
CA ARG A 229 0.72 -13.20 -1.87
C ARG A 229 -0.04 -13.07 -3.19
N ASP A 230 -1.21 -13.66 -3.25
CA ASP A 230 -2.08 -13.74 -4.44
C ASP A 230 -2.51 -12.37 -4.96
N TYR A 231 -2.58 -11.35 -4.09
CA TYR A 231 -2.80 -9.98 -4.52
C TYR A 231 -1.70 -9.46 -5.47
N PHE A 232 -0.47 -9.97 -5.32
CA PHE A 232 0.66 -9.59 -6.15
C PHE A 232 0.95 -10.57 -7.28
N THR A 233 0.49 -11.83 -7.18
CA THR A 233 0.80 -12.88 -8.16
C THR A 233 -0.35 -13.25 -9.08
N ASP A 234 -1.59 -13.05 -8.64
CA ASP A 234 -2.78 -13.57 -9.32
C ASP A 234 -3.88 -12.51 -9.52
N THR A 235 -3.87 -11.42 -8.74
CA THR A 235 -4.85 -10.33 -8.88
C THR A 235 -4.30 -9.09 -9.57
N GLY A 236 -5.14 -8.48 -10.42
CA GLY A 236 -4.87 -7.17 -11.02
C GLY A 236 -4.79 -6.07 -9.96
N GLY A 237 -3.66 -5.35 -9.90
CA GLY A 237 -3.44 -4.29 -8.94
C GLY A 237 -2.58 -3.15 -9.51
N VAL A 238 -2.74 -1.95 -8.94
CA VAL A 238 -2.02 -0.75 -9.34
C VAL A 238 -1.51 -0.03 -8.09
N GLY A 239 -0.23 0.36 -8.13
CA GLY A 239 0.39 1.21 -7.12
C GLY A 239 0.81 2.57 -7.68
N PHE A 240 0.62 3.60 -6.87
CA PHE A 240 1.08 4.96 -7.12
C PHE A 240 2.21 5.28 -6.14
N ILE A 241 3.42 5.51 -6.68
CA ILE A 241 4.62 5.79 -5.90
C ILE A 241 5.05 7.22 -6.13
N ILE A 242 5.34 7.93 -5.05
CA ILE A 242 5.86 9.27 -5.08
C ILE A 242 7.03 9.40 -4.10
N ASN A 243 8.18 9.79 -4.63
CA ASN A 243 9.41 10.06 -3.91
C ASN A 243 9.63 11.57 -3.91
N ASN A 244 9.78 12.15 -2.73
CA ASN A 244 10.11 13.56 -2.61
C ASN A 244 11.62 13.71 -2.58
N THR A 245 12.20 14.08 -3.72
CA THR A 245 13.59 14.52 -3.78
C THR A 245 13.67 16.00 -3.39
N ALA A 246 14.13 16.26 -2.16
CA ALA A 246 14.60 17.54 -1.64
C ALA A 246 13.57 18.66 -1.34
N THR A 247 13.26 18.85 -0.06
CA THR A 247 13.08 20.19 0.52
C THR A 247 14.36 20.58 1.26
N THR A 248 15.40 20.99 0.52
CA THR A 248 16.55 21.72 1.08
C THR A 248 16.51 23.22 0.78
N HIS A 249 15.47 23.70 0.08
CA HIS A 249 15.25 25.13 -0.10
C HIS A 249 13.86 25.47 0.40
N GLU A 250 13.84 26.20 1.53
CA GLU A 250 12.74 27.00 2.09
C GLU A 250 11.35 26.63 1.53
N ALA A 251 10.82 25.49 1.99
CA ALA A 251 9.42 25.19 1.79
C ALA A 251 8.64 26.29 2.50
N SER A 252 8.00 27.17 1.73
CA SER A 252 6.99 28.08 2.29
C SER A 252 6.01 27.23 3.09
N GLU A 253 5.56 27.71 4.25
CA GLU A 253 4.58 27.05 5.12
C GLU A 253 3.26 26.70 4.42
N SER A 254 3.07 27.13 3.16
CA SER A 254 1.87 26.95 2.35
C SER A 254 1.85 25.70 1.44
N SER A 255 2.97 25.00 1.20
CA SER A 255 3.02 23.85 0.29
C SER A 255 3.37 22.54 1.01
N SER A 256 2.36 21.84 1.56
CA SER A 256 2.52 20.51 2.13
C SER A 256 2.68 19.47 1.01
N SER A 257 3.82 18.78 0.97
CA SER A 257 4.07 17.72 -0.01
C SER A 257 3.04 16.58 0.12
N PHE A 258 2.80 15.82 -0.96
CA PHE A 258 1.85 14.71 -0.94
C PHE A 258 2.18 13.69 0.17
N GLN A 259 3.47 13.36 0.35
CA GLN A 259 3.94 12.48 1.40
C GLN A 259 3.52 12.99 2.80
N LEU A 260 3.65 14.30 3.07
CA LEU A 260 3.25 14.89 4.36
C LEU A 260 1.73 14.87 4.53
N GLN A 261 0.97 15.12 3.48
CA GLN A 261 -0.49 15.01 3.50
C GLN A 261 -0.94 13.57 3.82
N LEU A 262 -0.34 12.58 3.16
CA LEU A 262 -0.65 11.17 3.40
C LEU A 262 -0.23 10.74 4.82
N ARG A 263 0.91 11.23 5.30
CA ARG A 263 1.33 11.01 6.70
C ARG A 263 0.34 11.61 7.70
N ALA A 264 -0.19 12.81 7.44
CA ALA A 264 -1.18 13.44 8.30
C ALA A 264 -2.47 12.59 8.40
N VAL A 265 -2.87 11.93 7.30
CA VAL A 265 -3.97 10.94 7.34
C VAL A 265 -3.62 9.76 8.24
N PHE A 266 -2.41 9.20 8.10
CA PHE A 266 -1.94 8.11 8.97
C PHE A 266 -1.97 8.52 10.44
N GLU A 267 -1.41 9.68 10.81
CA GLU A 267 -1.35 10.13 12.19
C GLU A 267 -2.74 10.37 12.78
N ARG A 268 -3.65 10.97 12.00
CA ARG A 268 -5.06 11.15 12.40
C ARG A 268 -5.69 9.80 12.75
N ASP A 269 -5.52 8.81 11.88
CA ASP A 269 -6.13 7.50 12.08
C ASP A 269 -5.44 6.73 13.22
N TRP A 270 -4.11 6.79 13.30
CA TRP A 270 -3.28 6.14 14.32
C TRP A 270 -3.55 6.66 15.74
N SER A 271 -3.82 7.96 15.88
CA SER A 271 -4.13 8.61 17.17
C SER A 271 -5.62 8.58 17.54
N SER A 272 -6.49 8.12 16.64
CA SER A 272 -7.93 8.06 16.89
C SER A 272 -8.30 6.97 17.90
N HIS A 273 -9.48 7.11 18.51
CA HIS A 273 -10.08 6.09 19.37
C HIS A 273 -10.53 4.82 18.61
N TYR A 274 -10.42 4.81 17.29
CA TYR A 274 -10.68 3.64 16.44
C TYR A 274 -9.46 2.74 16.28
N ALA A 275 -8.27 3.20 16.68
CA ALA A 275 -7.01 2.47 16.53
C ALA A 275 -6.58 1.82 17.85
N TYR A 276 -6.76 0.51 17.93
CA TYR A 276 -6.51 -0.31 19.13
C TYR A 276 -5.15 -1.01 19.05
N PRO A 277 -4.28 -0.88 20.06
CA PRO A 277 -3.05 -1.66 20.15
C PRO A 277 -3.29 -3.17 20.05
N VAL A 278 -2.38 -3.88 19.40
CA VAL A 278 -2.34 -5.34 19.45
C VAL A 278 -1.68 -5.76 20.77
N ILE A 279 -2.41 -6.51 21.58
CA ILE A 279 -1.94 -7.00 22.88
C ILE A 279 -1.11 -8.26 22.67
N VAL A 280 0.13 -8.23 23.18
CA VAL A 280 1.01 -9.38 23.26
C VAL A 280 0.80 -10.03 24.63
N PRO A 281 0.41 -11.32 24.71
CA PRO A 281 0.32 -12.02 25.99
C PRO A 281 1.68 -12.02 26.69
N GLU A 282 1.69 -11.77 28.01
CA GLU A 282 2.91 -11.89 28.80
C GLU A 282 3.42 -13.34 28.76
N LEU A 283 4.66 -13.52 28.35
CA LEU A 283 5.34 -14.81 28.49
C LEU A 283 5.81 -14.93 29.93
N ASN A 284 5.14 -15.78 30.73
CA ASN A 284 5.65 -16.19 32.04
C ASN A 284 6.94 -17.01 31.84
N MET A 285 8.08 -16.32 31.76
CA MET A 285 9.41 -16.93 31.69
C MET A 285 9.89 -17.45 33.06
N THR A 286 8.99 -17.66 34.03
CA THR A 286 9.31 -18.21 35.36
C THR A 286 9.42 -19.74 35.37
N GLY A 287 9.39 -20.40 34.21
CA GLY A 287 9.79 -21.80 34.10
C GLY A 287 11.31 -21.89 34.24
N GLN A 288 11.79 -22.46 35.35
CA GLN A 288 13.17 -22.92 35.48
C GLN A 288 13.51 -23.79 34.26
N LEU A 289 14.56 -23.41 33.53
CA LEU A 289 15.25 -24.28 32.56
C LEU A 289 15.91 -25.46 33.28
#